data_AF-A0A2D6X6X7-F1
#
_entry.id   AF-A0A2D6X6X7-F1
#
_cell.length_a   1.000
_cell.length_b   1.000
_cell.length_c   1.000
_cell.angle_alpha   90.00
_cell.angle_beta   90.00
_cell.angle_gamma   90.00
#
_symmetry.space_group_name_H-M   'P 1'
#
loop_
_entity.id
_entity.type
_entity.pdbx_description
1 polymer ?
#
loop_
_entity_poly.entity_id
_entity_poly.type
_entity_poly.pdbx_seq_one_letter_code
_entity_poly.pdbx_strand_id
1 'polypeptide(L)'
;MTAPKKYDLDPGITIHSDMDVPKLEIHSYPFDLLEVGQCFLLDFESRKHLNSIRSSATAWTRKYKDEGRQYVVRRIPDTDSQVGVWRLS
;
A
#
# COMPACT_ATOMS: atom_id res chain seq x y z
N MET A 1 8.66 -38.41 -7.59
CA MET A 1 7.94 -37.92 -6.40
C MET A 1 8.93 -37.87 -5.26
N THR A 2 9.32 -36.67 -4.83
CA THR A 2 10.35 -36.48 -3.80
C THR A 2 9.68 -36.49 -2.43
N ALA A 3 10.12 -37.38 -1.53
CA ALA A 3 9.57 -37.46 -0.19
C ALA A 3 9.81 -36.14 0.59
N PRO A 4 8.86 -35.71 1.44
CA PRO A 4 9.02 -34.49 2.22
C PRO A 4 10.19 -34.64 3.20
N LYS A 5 11.07 -33.63 3.25
CA LYS A 5 12.14 -33.55 4.26
C LYS A 5 11.50 -33.42 5.65
N LYS A 6 11.84 -34.34 6.56
CA LYS A 6 11.53 -34.18 7.99
C LYS A 6 12.49 -33.16 8.59
N TYR A 7 11.94 -32.18 9.29
CA TYR A 7 12.69 -31.24 10.11
C TYR A 7 12.39 -31.59 11.57
N ASP A 8 13.41 -31.80 12.40
CA ASP A 8 13.24 -31.83 13.84
C ASP A 8 13.07 -30.39 14.32
N LEU A 9 11.88 -30.06 14.84
CA LEU A 9 11.58 -28.75 15.38
C LEU A 9 12.07 -28.66 16.82
N ASP A 10 12.61 -27.50 17.20
CA ASP A 10 13.01 -27.24 18.58
C ASP A 10 11.81 -27.39 19.53
N PRO A 11 12.01 -27.94 20.75
CA PRO A 11 10.96 -28.08 21.75
C PRO A 11 10.51 -26.69 22.21
N GLY A 12 9.47 -26.17 21.56
CA GLY A 12 8.94 -24.81 21.74
C GLY A 12 8.34 -24.22 20.47
N ILE A 13 8.61 -24.80 19.30
CA ILE A 13 8.04 -24.35 18.02
C ILE A 13 6.88 -25.28 17.64
N THR A 14 5.69 -24.71 17.47
CA THR A 14 4.52 -25.43 16.95
C THR A 14 4.16 -24.89 15.56
N ILE A 15 4.09 -25.79 14.57
CA ILE A 15 3.61 -25.46 13.23
C ILE A 15 2.10 -25.73 13.19
N HIS A 16 1.33 -24.70 12.89
CA HIS A 16 -0.11 -24.82 12.63
C HIS A 16 -0.35 -24.82 11.12
N SER A 17 -0.96 -25.89 10.61
CA SER A 17 -1.40 -25.97 9.21
C SER A 17 -2.74 -25.25 9.04
N ASP A 18 -2.98 -24.72 7.84
CA ASP A 18 -4.30 -24.23 7.41
C ASP A 18 -4.90 -23.10 8.27
N MET A 19 -4.05 -22.26 8.87
CA MET A 19 -4.48 -21.05 9.55
C MET A 19 -4.91 -19.98 8.52
N ASP A 20 -6.06 -19.35 8.76
CA ASP A 20 -6.48 -18.18 7.98
C ASP A 20 -5.44 -17.05 8.12
N VAL A 21 -4.95 -16.55 6.99
CA VAL A 21 -4.06 -15.39 6.97
C VAL A 21 -4.88 -14.15 7.36
N PRO A 22 -4.50 -13.42 8.43
CA PRO A 22 -5.20 -12.20 8.79
C PRO A 22 -5.20 -11.25 7.58
N LYS A 23 -6.39 -10.81 7.15
CA LYS A 23 -6.48 -9.78 6.12
C LYS A 23 -5.79 -8.54 6.65
N LEU A 24 -4.72 -8.11 5.97
CA LEU A 24 -4.22 -6.76 6.19
C LEU A 24 -5.38 -5.81 5.92
N GLU A 25 -5.67 -4.91 6.87
CA GLU A 25 -6.42 -3.70 6.57
C GLU A 25 -5.58 -2.87 5.62
N ILE A 26 -5.69 -3.17 4.33
CA ILE A 26 -5.10 -2.36 3.28
C ILE A 26 -5.95 -1.09 3.27
N HIS A 27 -5.36 0.04 3.66
CA HIS A 27 -5.92 1.34 3.34
C HIS A 27 -6.04 1.41 1.81
N SER A 28 -7.23 1.13 1.30
CA SER A 28 -7.56 1.20 -0.11
C SER A 28 -7.80 2.65 -0.45
N TYR A 29 -6.83 3.27 -1.12
CA TYR A 29 -6.97 4.63 -1.60
C TYR A 29 -7.56 4.61 -3.03
N PRO A 30 -8.47 5.55 -3.38
CA PRO A 30 -9.21 5.56 -4.64
C PRO A 30 -8.36 6.07 -5.83
N PHE A 31 -7.20 5.47 -6.08
CA PHE A 31 -6.31 5.88 -7.17
C PHE A 31 -6.91 5.65 -8.56
N ASP A 32 -7.67 4.58 -8.73
CA ASP A 32 -8.32 4.19 -9.99
C ASP A 32 -9.43 5.16 -10.42
N LEU A 33 -10.05 5.84 -9.46
CA LEU A 33 -11.12 6.82 -9.70
C LEU A 33 -10.58 8.19 -10.14
N LEU A 34 -9.28 8.46 -10.01
CA LEU A 34 -8.69 9.74 -10.39
C LEU A 34 -8.55 9.86 -11.92
N GLU A 35 -9.11 10.92 -12.47
CA GLU A 35 -8.80 11.41 -13.80
C GLU A 35 -7.59 12.37 -13.78
N VAL A 36 -7.03 12.64 -14.96
CA VAL A 36 -5.88 13.55 -15.09
C VAL A 36 -6.25 14.95 -14.59
N GLY A 37 -5.41 15.52 -13.73
CA GLY A 37 -5.64 16.83 -13.12
C GLY A 37 -6.54 16.82 -11.89
N GLN A 38 -7.17 15.69 -11.55
CA GLN A 38 -7.95 15.55 -10.32
C GLN A 38 -7.05 15.22 -9.12
N CYS A 39 -7.57 15.48 -7.92
CA CYS A 39 -6.98 15.04 -6.68
C CYS A 39 -8.03 14.61 -5.65
N PHE A 40 -7.66 13.68 -4.78
CA PHE A 40 -8.38 13.45 -3.52
C PHE A 40 -7.50 13.87 -2.34
N LEU A 41 -8.15 14.32 -1.26
CA LEU A 41 -7.50 14.73 -0.03
C LEU A 41 -7.61 13.62 1.01
N LEU A 42 -6.57 13.46 1.81
CA LEU A 42 -6.52 12.53 2.92
C LEU A 42 -5.87 13.19 4.12
N ASP A 43 -6.42 12.93 5.29
CA ASP A 43 -5.73 13.19 6.54
C ASP A 43 -4.79 12.02 6.87
N PHE A 44 -3.64 12.33 7.45
CA PHE A 44 -2.68 11.35 7.94
C PHE A 44 -2.37 11.60 9.42
N GLU A 45 -2.34 10.51 10.17
CA GLU A 45 -2.18 10.55 11.64
C GLU A 45 -0.71 10.48 12.08
N SER A 46 0.17 10.03 11.18
CA SER A 46 1.59 9.84 11.50
C SER A 46 2.47 9.91 10.26
N ARG A 47 3.78 10.09 10.48
CA ARG A 47 4.80 9.97 9.41
C ARG A 47 4.77 8.59 8.74
N LYS A 48 4.43 7.53 9.49
CA LYS A 48 4.30 6.18 8.94
C LYS A 48 3.11 6.08 7.98
N HIS A 49 1.96 6.66 8.35
CA HIS A 49 0.79 6.73 7.48
C HIS A 49 1.11 7.54 6.20
N LEU A 50 1.74 8.71 6.33
CA LEU A 50 2.18 9.51 5.17
C LEU A 50 3.10 8.73 4.22
N ASN A 51 4.06 7.96 4.77
CA ASN A 51 4.95 7.13 3.96
C ASN A 51 4.20 5.97 3.28
N SER A 52 3.19 5.40 3.94
CA SER A 52 2.29 4.41 3.34
C SER A 52 1.55 4.99 2.12
N ILE A 53 0.95 6.19 2.24
CA ILE A 53 0.26 6.87 1.13
C ILE A 53 1.22 7.08 -0.06
N ARG A 54 2.44 7.57 0.21
CA ARG A 54 3.48 7.79 -0.82
C ARG A 54 3.91 6.48 -1.50
N SER A 55 4.10 5.43 -0.71
CA SER A 55 4.44 4.09 -1.22
C SER A 55 3.34 3.55 -2.13
N SER A 56 2.07 3.73 -1.74
CA SER A 56 0.93 3.33 -2.56
C SER A 56 0.89 4.11 -3.88
N ALA A 57 1.05 5.44 -3.86
CA ALA A 57 1.10 6.25 -5.09
C ALA A 57 2.22 5.81 -6.04
N THR A 58 3.38 5.44 -5.49
CA THR A 58 4.52 4.93 -6.25
C THR A 58 4.21 3.56 -6.85
N ALA A 59 3.60 2.66 -6.08
CA ALA A 59 3.19 1.34 -6.54
C ALA A 59 2.16 1.42 -7.68
N TRP A 60 1.20 2.34 -7.57
CA TRP A 60 0.20 2.60 -8.63
C TRP A 60 0.83 3.17 -9.89
N THR A 61 1.74 4.14 -9.76
CA THR A 61 2.50 4.68 -10.90
C THR A 61 3.29 3.58 -11.60
N ARG A 62 3.92 2.66 -10.84
CA ARG A 62 4.65 1.53 -11.41
C ARG A 62 3.72 0.52 -12.09
N LYS A 63 2.57 0.22 -11.48
CA LYS A 63 1.59 -0.76 -11.99
C LYS A 63 1.00 -0.33 -13.33
N TYR A 64 0.75 0.97 -13.50
CA TYR A 64 0.09 1.54 -14.69
C TYR A 64 1.04 2.33 -15.58
N LYS A 65 2.34 2.04 -15.49
CA LYS A 65 3.39 2.73 -16.26
C LYS A 65 3.15 2.62 -17.77
N ASP A 66 2.70 1.46 -18.24
CA ASP A 66 2.47 1.21 -19.67
C ASP A 66 1.22 1.94 -20.20
N GLU A 67 0.29 2.30 -19.31
CA GLU A 67 -0.85 3.18 -19.61
C GLU A 67 -0.49 4.66 -19.47
N GLY A 68 0.77 4.97 -19.14
CA GLY A 68 1.24 6.34 -18.92
C GLY A 68 0.74 6.97 -17.64
N ARG A 69 0.15 6.22 -16.70
CA ARG A 69 -0.44 6.83 -15.49
C ARG A 69 0.61 7.22 -14.48
N GLN A 70 0.52 8.44 -13.95
CA GLN A 70 1.43 8.94 -12.93
C GLN A 70 0.69 9.59 -11.77
N TYR A 71 1.07 9.21 -10.54
CA TYR A 71 0.49 9.76 -9.31
C TYR A 71 1.54 10.44 -8.44
N VAL A 72 1.15 11.50 -7.74
CA VAL A 72 2.02 12.29 -6.86
C VAL A 72 1.27 12.68 -5.59
N VAL A 73 1.99 12.65 -4.48
CA VAL A 73 1.49 13.06 -3.16
C VAL A 73 2.16 14.37 -2.74
N ARG A 74 1.37 15.39 -2.39
CA ARG A 74 1.86 16.67 -1.85
C ARG A 74 1.11 17.03 -0.58
N ARG A 75 1.77 17.73 0.33
CA ARG A 75 1.10 18.33 1.49
C ARG A 75 0.24 19.51 1.05
N ILE A 76 -0.93 19.65 1.65
CA ILE A 76 -1.76 20.83 1.46
C ILE A 76 -1.19 21.95 2.33
N PRO A 77 -0.93 23.15 1.77
CA PRO A 77 -0.52 24.30 2.55
C PRO A 77 -1.50 24.57 3.70
N ASP A 78 -1.00 25.16 4.79
CA ASP A 78 -1.82 25.55 5.94
C ASP A 78 -2.49 24.39 6.69
N THR A 79 -2.06 23.15 6.44
CA THR A 79 -2.50 21.96 7.18
C THR A 79 -1.29 21.16 7.69
N ASP A 80 -1.33 20.72 8.95
CA ASP A 80 -0.25 19.90 9.54
C ASP A 80 -0.39 18.42 9.22
N SER A 81 -1.60 17.98 8.85
CA SER A 81 -1.98 16.57 8.78
C SER A 81 -2.70 16.19 7.48
N GLN A 82 -2.71 17.04 6.44
CA GLN A 82 -3.40 16.72 5.19
C GLN A 82 -2.45 16.62 3.99
N VAL A 83 -2.76 15.66 3.10
CA VAL A 83 -2.12 15.52 1.80
C VAL A 83 -3.16 15.39 0.70
N GLY A 84 -2.80 15.91 -0.47
CA GLY A 84 -3.47 15.56 -1.71
C GLY A 84 -2.71 14.47 -2.46
N VAL A 85 -3.45 13.69 -3.22
CA VAL A 85 -2.93 12.74 -4.20
C VAL A 85 -3.49 13.11 -5.56
N TRP A 86 -2.62 13.48 -6.49
CA TRP A 86 -2.98 13.89 -7.85
C TRP A 86 -2.62 12.81 -8.86
N ARG A 87 -3.41 12.73 -9.94
CA ARG A 87 -3.01 12.05 -11.17
C ARG A 87 -2.53 13.07 -12.20
N LEU A 88 -1.31 12.90 -12.71
CA LEU A 88 -0.67 13.81 -13.68
C LEU A 88 -0.83 13.38 -15.13
N SER A 89 -1.00 12.08 -15.36
CA SER A 89 -1.20 11.44 -16.66
C SER A 89 -1.95 10.12 -16.45
#